data_AF-A0A937Z2K1-F1
#
_entry.id   AF-A0A937Z2K1-F1
#
_cell.length_a   1.000
_cell.length_b   1.000
_cell.length_c   1.000
_cell.angle_alpha   90.00
_cell.angle_beta   90.00
_cell.angle_gamma   90.00
#
_symmetry.space_group_name_H-M   'P 1'
#
loop_
_entity.id
_entity.type
_entity.pdbx_description
1 polymer ?
#
loop_
_entity_poly.entity_id
_entity_poly.type
_entity_poly.pdbx_seq_one_letter_code
_entity_poly.pdbx_strand_id
1 'polypeptide(L)'
;MDILTLHNPPEFVASQTAAIHQAILRESDNLKEPNFECLGTEDLARLFDMYDGAFFGGGWLARSVKAETGRPPAFRLSSTMTRAGGKTSLYRRRMPGGQEQSCYEIAVASQMLFMTFGRVERPVVICGLTCANRLEALQRILEHEIIHLAELV
;
A
#
# COMPACT_ATOMS: atom_id res chain seq x y z
N MET A 1 7.01 -16.43 8.88
CA MET A 1 7.17 -16.65 7.43
C MET A 1 8.50 -16.06 7.06
N ASP A 2 9.31 -16.72 6.24
CA ASP A 2 10.57 -16.13 5.76
C ASP A 2 10.32 -15.50 4.38
N ILE A 3 10.38 -14.17 4.32
CA ILE A 3 10.11 -13.42 3.10
C ILE A 3 11.11 -13.72 1.98
N LEU A 4 12.34 -14.11 2.33
CA LEU A 4 13.38 -14.44 1.35
C LEU A 4 13.07 -15.73 0.59
N THR A 5 12.15 -16.54 1.11
CA THR A 5 11.66 -17.78 0.48
C THR A 5 10.31 -17.59 -0.22
N LEU A 6 9.72 -16.40 -0.15
CA LEU A 6 8.45 -16.10 -0.81
C LEU A 6 8.66 -16.01 -2.33
N HIS A 7 8.26 -17.07 -3.03
CA HIS A 7 8.28 -17.11 -4.48
C HIS A 7 6.88 -17.38 -5.01
N ASN A 8 6.28 -16.35 -5.60
CA ASN A 8 4.98 -16.45 -6.25
C ASN A 8 5.19 -16.42 -7.77
N PRO A 9 4.63 -17.37 -8.52
CA PRO A 9 4.81 -17.38 -9.97
C PRO A 9 4.08 -16.17 -10.59
N PRO A 10 4.58 -15.61 -11.72
CA PRO A 10 4.05 -14.38 -12.30
C PRO A 10 2.55 -14.42 -12.59
N GLU A 11 2.03 -15.56 -13.06
CA GLU A 11 0.61 -15.76 -13.34
C GLU A 11 -0.26 -15.72 -12.07
N PHE A 12 0.25 -16.22 -10.94
CA PHE A 12 -0.44 -16.12 -9.66
C PHE A 12 -0.47 -14.67 -9.19
N VAL A 13 0.66 -13.97 -9.28
CA VAL A 13 0.73 -12.54 -8.92
C VAL A 13 -0.26 -11.74 -9.75
N ALA A 14 -0.26 -11.91 -11.08
CA ALA A 14 -1.19 -11.22 -11.97
C ALA A 14 -2.66 -11.53 -11.62
N SER A 15 -2.99 -12.79 -11.39
CA SER A 15 -4.35 -13.22 -11.01
C SER A 15 -4.80 -12.60 -9.68
N GLN A 16 -3.95 -12.66 -8.65
CA GLN A 16 -4.28 -12.13 -7.32
C GLN A 16 -4.37 -10.61 -7.35
N THR A 17 -3.45 -9.92 -8.01
CA THR A 17 -3.51 -8.46 -8.17
C THR A 17 -4.78 -8.02 -8.90
N ALA A 18 -5.20 -8.73 -9.94
CA ALA A 18 -6.45 -8.46 -10.64
C ALA A 18 -7.68 -8.73 -9.75
N ALA A 19 -7.66 -9.80 -8.94
CA ALA A 19 -8.71 -10.09 -7.99
C ALA A 19 -8.84 -8.98 -6.92
N ILE A 20 -7.72 -8.51 -6.37
CA ILE A 20 -7.67 -7.39 -5.42
C ILE A 20 -8.21 -6.11 -6.07
N HIS A 21 -7.82 -5.84 -7.32
CA HIS A 21 -8.31 -4.68 -8.08
C HIS A 21 -9.84 -4.71 -8.21
N GLN A 22 -10.44 -5.87 -8.51
CA GLN A 22 -11.90 -5.98 -8.59
C GLN A 22 -12.57 -5.92 -7.21
N ALA A 23 -11.96 -6.51 -6.19
CA ALA A 23 -12.49 -6.50 -4.82
C ALA A 23 -12.54 -5.09 -4.24
N ILE A 24 -11.48 -4.31 -4.38
CA ILE A 24 -11.44 -2.95 -3.84
C ILE A 24 -12.49 -2.04 -4.48
N LEU A 25 -12.75 -2.18 -5.78
CA LEU A 25 -13.79 -1.41 -6.47
C LEU A 25 -15.21 -1.73 -5.99
N ARG A 26 -15.42 -2.96 -5.50
CA ARG A 26 -16.70 -3.40 -4.95
C ARG A 26 -16.89 -2.99 -3.49
N GLU A 27 -15.81 -3.01 -2.71
CA GLU A 27 -15.86 -2.88 -1.25
C GLU A 27 -15.53 -1.48 -0.73
N SER A 28 -14.79 -0.68 -1.48
CA SER A 28 -14.44 0.69 -1.09
C SER A 28 -15.62 1.63 -1.25
N ASP A 29 -15.81 2.55 -0.31
CA ASP A 29 -16.80 3.63 -0.41
C ASP A 29 -16.33 4.79 -1.30
N ASN A 30 -15.02 4.95 -1.50
CA ASN A 30 -14.46 6.03 -2.32
C ASN A 30 -14.04 5.56 -3.73
N LEU A 31 -13.48 4.36 -3.83
CA LEU A 31 -12.93 3.80 -5.07
C LEU A 31 -14.02 3.05 -5.82
N LYS A 32 -14.93 3.77 -6.48
CA LYS A 32 -16.02 3.15 -7.27
C LYS A 32 -15.64 2.84 -8.72
N GLU A 33 -14.55 3.42 -9.20
CA GLU A 33 -14.03 3.21 -10.55
C GLU A 33 -12.49 3.27 -10.59
N PRO A 34 -11.83 2.69 -11.61
CA PRO A 34 -10.37 2.62 -11.69
C PRO A 34 -9.67 4.01 -11.71
N ASN A 35 -10.34 5.03 -12.23
CA ASN A 35 -9.86 6.41 -12.25
C ASN A 35 -10.56 7.27 -11.18
N PHE A 36 -10.70 6.73 -9.97
CA PHE A 36 -11.31 7.39 -8.83
C PHE A 36 -10.91 8.86 -8.63
N GLU A 37 -11.82 9.63 -8.03
CA GLU A 37 -11.64 11.04 -7.70
C GLU A 37 -11.33 11.28 -6.22
N CYS A 38 -11.67 10.32 -5.36
CA CYS A 38 -11.43 10.36 -3.93
C CYS A 38 -10.66 9.12 -3.48
N LEU A 39 -9.79 9.29 -2.50
CA LEU A 39 -9.03 8.21 -1.86
C LEU A 39 -8.98 8.52 -0.37
N GLY A 40 -9.35 7.54 0.45
CA GLY A 40 -9.27 7.58 1.90
C GLY A 40 -8.14 6.72 2.46
N THR A 41 -7.80 6.94 3.72
CA THR A 41 -6.81 6.10 4.42
C THR A 41 -7.33 4.69 4.69
N GLU A 42 -8.64 4.54 4.85
CA GLU A 42 -9.37 3.28 4.96
C GLU A 42 -9.25 2.43 3.70
N ASP A 43 -9.12 3.05 2.53
CA ASP A 43 -8.88 2.33 1.28
C ASP A 43 -7.47 1.76 1.22
N LEU A 44 -6.48 2.51 1.71
CA LEU A 44 -5.11 2.01 1.85
C LEU A 44 -5.04 0.84 2.84
N ALA A 45 -5.73 0.96 3.98
CA ALA A 45 -5.81 -0.11 4.97
C ALA A 45 -6.48 -1.36 4.40
N ARG A 46 -7.60 -1.20 3.69
CA ARG A 46 -8.30 -2.32 3.05
C ARG A 46 -7.46 -2.98 1.98
N LEU A 47 -6.81 -2.21 1.11
CA LEU A 47 -5.88 -2.75 0.11
C LEU A 47 -4.74 -3.52 0.80
N PHE A 48 -4.16 -2.96 1.85
CA PHE A 48 -3.13 -3.63 2.63
C PHE A 48 -3.60 -4.99 3.15
N ASP A 49 -4.78 -5.06 3.79
CA ASP A 49 -5.33 -6.32 4.31
C ASP A 49 -5.58 -7.34 3.18
N MET A 50 -6.05 -6.89 2.02
CA MET A 50 -6.21 -7.75 0.83
C MET A 50 -4.88 -8.32 0.33
N TYR A 51 -3.83 -7.50 0.27
CA TYR A 51 -2.49 -7.95 -0.13
C TYR A 51 -1.85 -8.88 0.91
N ASP A 52 -1.92 -8.53 2.20
CA ASP A 52 -1.42 -9.35 3.30
C ASP A 52 -2.15 -10.72 3.33
N GLY A 53 -3.46 -10.71 3.10
CA GLY A 53 -4.27 -11.92 2.94
C GLY A 53 -3.83 -12.79 1.76
N ALA A 54 -3.63 -12.18 0.59
CA ALA A 54 -3.37 -12.89 -0.66
C ALA A 54 -1.93 -13.40 -0.80
N PHE A 55 -0.93 -12.66 -0.30
CA PHE A 55 0.48 -12.93 -0.56
C PHE A 55 1.30 -13.32 0.68
N PHE A 56 0.83 -12.97 1.88
CA PHE A 56 1.59 -13.12 3.12
C PHE A 56 0.87 -14.03 4.12
N GLY A 57 0.48 -15.23 3.67
CA GLY A 57 0.00 -16.29 4.57
C GLY A 57 -1.22 -15.90 5.43
N GLY A 58 -2.16 -15.12 4.87
CA GLY A 58 -3.41 -14.80 5.52
C GLY A 58 -3.28 -13.80 6.67
N GLY A 59 -2.59 -12.68 6.45
CA GLY A 59 -2.48 -11.63 7.46
C GLY A 59 -1.21 -11.70 8.32
N TRP A 60 -0.15 -12.37 7.85
CA TRP A 60 1.09 -12.52 8.63
C TRP A 60 1.73 -11.15 8.88
N LEU A 61 1.74 -10.26 7.90
CA LEU A 61 2.44 -8.98 8.00
C LEU A 61 1.80 -8.08 9.07
N ALA A 62 0.48 -7.96 9.06
CA ALA A 62 -0.28 -7.24 10.10
C ALA A 62 0.01 -7.79 11.49
N ARG A 63 0.09 -9.12 11.64
CA ARG A 63 0.40 -9.78 12.91
C ARG A 63 1.83 -9.52 13.35
N SER A 64 2.81 -9.58 12.44
CA SER A 64 4.22 -9.30 12.73
C SER A 64 4.41 -7.86 13.21
N VAL A 65 3.85 -6.89 12.47
CA VAL A 65 3.87 -5.47 12.87
C VAL A 65 3.24 -5.26 14.24
N LYS A 66 2.10 -5.92 14.51
CA LYS A 66 1.42 -5.83 15.80
C LYS A 66 2.22 -6.49 16.93
N ALA A 67 2.91 -7.59 16.66
CA ALA A 67 3.76 -8.25 17.65
C ALA A 67 4.96 -7.36 18.03
N GLU A 68 5.56 -6.65 17.07
CA GLU A 68 6.70 -5.78 17.32
C GLU A 68 6.29 -4.44 17.97
N THR A 69 5.21 -3.81 17.49
CA THR A 69 4.85 -2.43 17.85
C THR A 69 3.66 -2.30 18.80
N GLY A 70 2.93 -3.41 19.03
CA GLY A 70 1.67 -3.43 19.79
C GLY A 70 0.43 -2.95 19.01
N ARG A 71 0.57 -2.57 17.74
CA ARG A 71 -0.52 -2.02 16.90
C ARG A 71 -0.35 -2.41 15.42
N PRO A 72 -1.43 -2.37 14.61
CA PRO A 72 -1.29 -2.51 13.15
C PRO A 72 -0.52 -1.33 12.54
N PRO A 73 -0.04 -1.46 11.29
CA PRO A 73 0.55 -0.34 10.57
C PRO A 73 -0.46 0.78 10.39
N ALA A 74 0.02 2.02 10.42
CA ALA A 74 -0.78 3.21 10.14
C ALA A 74 -0.73 3.55 8.63
N PHE A 75 -1.76 4.25 8.15
CA PHE A 75 -1.84 4.68 6.76
C PHE A 75 -2.06 6.18 6.68
N ARG A 76 -1.40 6.83 5.71
CA ARG A 76 -1.51 8.28 5.52
C ARG A 76 -1.53 8.66 4.06
N LEU A 77 -2.36 9.65 3.73
CA LEU A 77 -2.31 10.32 2.43
C LEU A 77 -1.48 11.59 2.55
N SER A 78 -0.49 11.74 1.68
CA SER A 78 0.40 12.88 1.65
C SER A 78 0.12 13.74 0.43
N SER A 79 -0.33 14.97 0.65
CA SER A 79 -0.51 15.96 -0.41
C SER A 79 0.83 16.61 -0.82
N THR A 80 1.78 16.73 0.10
CA THR A 80 3.03 17.47 -0.12
C THR A 80 4.20 16.62 -0.63
N MET A 81 4.01 15.30 -0.71
CA MET A 81 5.06 14.38 -1.17
C MET A 81 5.17 14.44 -2.70
N THR A 82 6.32 14.88 -3.20
CA THR A 82 6.56 15.10 -4.64
C THR A 82 7.75 14.31 -5.19
N ARG A 83 8.56 13.69 -4.32
CA ARG A 83 9.78 12.96 -4.70
C ARG A 83 9.58 11.45 -4.86
N ALA A 84 8.52 10.90 -4.27
CA ALA A 84 8.23 9.47 -4.28
C ALA A 84 6.71 9.26 -4.33
N GLY A 85 6.27 8.13 -4.91
CA GLY A 85 4.85 7.76 -4.94
C GLY A 85 4.33 7.26 -3.59
N GLY A 86 5.20 6.63 -2.80
CA GLY A 86 4.91 6.11 -1.46
C GLY A 86 6.10 6.29 -0.53
N LYS A 87 5.89 5.98 0.75
CA LYS A 87 6.95 5.85 1.75
C LYS A 87 6.51 4.99 2.93
N THR A 88 7.32 4.02 3.28
CA THR A 88 7.24 3.25 4.53
C THR A 88 8.18 3.84 5.57
N SER A 89 7.74 3.98 6.81
CA SER A 89 8.55 4.59 7.87
C SER A 89 8.26 3.97 9.24
N LEU A 90 9.30 3.78 10.04
CA LEU A 90 9.21 3.43 11.45
C LEU A 90 9.35 4.70 12.29
N TYR A 91 8.29 5.07 12.99
CA TYR A 91 8.30 6.16 13.96
C TYR A 91 8.44 5.62 15.37
N ARG A 92 9.23 6.30 16.20
CA ARG A 92 9.29 6.02 17.63
C ARG A 92 8.79 7.24 18.39
N ARG A 93 7.71 7.07 19.14
CA ARG A 93 7.11 8.12 19.95
C ARG A 93 7.36 7.85 21.42
N ARG A 94 7.89 8.84 22.13
CA ARG A 94 7.97 8.78 23.60
C ARG A 94 6.59 9.05 24.18
N MET A 95 6.07 8.08 24.90
CA MET A 95 4.79 8.17 25.60
C MET A 95 4.98 8.84 26.96
N PRO A 96 3.92 9.47 27.51
CA PRO A 96 3.91 9.89 28.91
C PRO A 96 4.29 8.71 29.82
N GLY A 97 5.25 8.91 30.71
CA GLY A 97 5.83 7.83 31.53
C GLY A 97 7.15 7.24 31.00
N GLY A 98 7.69 7.76 29.89
CA GLY A 98 9.04 7.44 29.42
C GLY A 98 9.15 6.19 28.54
N GLN A 99 8.04 5.45 28.36
CA GLN A 99 7.96 4.33 27.44
C GLN A 99 8.11 4.80 25.99
N GLU A 100 8.88 4.10 25.18
CA GLU A 100 9.01 4.35 23.75
C GLU A 100 8.05 3.43 22.99
N GLN A 101 7.25 4.00 22.10
CA GLN A 101 6.29 3.27 21.30
C GLN A 101 6.62 3.41 19.81
N SER A 102 6.98 2.29 19.19
CA SER A 102 7.19 2.19 17.76
C SER A 102 5.86 2.19 16.99
N CYS A 103 5.88 2.64 15.73
CA CYS A 103 4.75 2.59 14.80
C CYS A 103 5.28 2.54 13.37
N TYR A 104 4.88 1.54 12.60
CA TYR A 104 5.05 1.59 11.15
C TYR A 104 3.95 2.43 10.51
N GLU A 105 4.29 3.21 9.50
CA GLU A 105 3.35 3.96 8.67
C GLU A 105 3.67 3.74 7.19
N ILE A 106 2.65 3.49 6.39
CA ILE A 106 2.71 3.56 4.93
C ILE A 106 2.00 4.85 4.49
N ALA A 107 2.74 5.73 3.84
CA ALA A 107 2.21 6.98 3.30
C ALA A 107 2.19 6.94 1.76
N VAL A 108 1.11 7.42 1.15
CA VAL A 108 0.94 7.48 -0.32
C VAL A 108 0.80 8.93 -0.78
N ALA A 109 1.49 9.31 -1.86
CA ALA A 109 1.42 10.64 -2.46
C ALA A 109 0.13 10.81 -3.27
N SER A 110 -0.98 11.11 -2.59
CA SER A 110 -2.29 11.25 -3.23
C SER A 110 -2.30 12.32 -4.33
N GLN A 111 -1.66 13.47 -4.10
CA GLN A 111 -1.62 14.54 -5.09
C GLN A 111 -0.87 14.12 -6.38
N MET A 112 0.22 13.35 -6.26
CA MET A 112 0.93 12.85 -7.44
C MET A 112 0.07 11.85 -8.24
N LEU A 113 -0.66 10.96 -7.55
CA LEU A 113 -1.61 10.04 -8.20
C LEU A 113 -2.65 10.81 -9.03
N PHE A 114 -3.25 11.86 -8.46
CA PHE A 114 -4.26 12.64 -9.17
C PHE A 114 -3.69 13.44 -10.35
N MET A 115 -2.53 14.09 -10.17
CA MET A 115 -1.90 14.89 -11.22
C MET A 115 -1.40 14.05 -12.39
N THR A 116 -0.83 12.87 -12.13
CA THR A 116 -0.21 12.02 -13.15
C THR A 116 -1.21 11.54 -14.21
N PHE A 117 -2.47 11.34 -13.83
CA PHE A 117 -3.53 10.84 -14.72
C PHE A 117 -4.51 11.94 -15.18
N GLY A 118 -4.21 13.22 -14.96
CA GLY A 118 -5.11 14.33 -15.33
C GLY A 118 -5.05 14.75 -16.80
N ARG A 119 -3.86 14.84 -17.40
CA ARG A 119 -3.62 15.25 -18.79
C ARG A 119 -2.42 14.51 -19.37
N VAL A 120 -2.57 13.22 -19.66
CA VAL A 120 -1.44 12.39 -20.11
C VAL A 120 -1.51 12.15 -21.61
N GLU A 121 -0.56 12.73 -22.34
CA GLU A 121 -0.25 12.38 -23.74
C GLU A 121 0.72 11.18 -23.83
N ARG A 122 1.22 10.70 -22.69
CA ARG A 122 2.24 9.64 -22.59
C ARG A 122 1.83 8.53 -21.60
N PRO A 123 2.30 7.28 -21.79
CA PRO A 123 2.06 6.21 -20.83
C PRO A 123 2.60 6.57 -19.44
N VAL A 124 1.83 6.28 -18.39
CA VAL A 124 2.27 6.43 -17.01
C VAL A 124 3.01 5.17 -16.61
N VAL A 125 4.24 5.31 -16.08
CA VAL A 125 5.07 4.19 -15.63
C VAL A 125 5.39 4.36 -14.14
N ILE A 126 5.06 3.36 -13.34
CA ILE A 126 5.32 3.31 -11.89
C ILE A 126 6.05 2.01 -11.59
N CYS A 127 7.18 2.10 -10.86
CA CYS A 127 8.05 0.96 -10.57
C CYS A 127 8.43 0.14 -11.83
N GLY A 128 8.58 0.81 -12.98
CA GLY A 128 8.92 0.17 -14.27
C GLY A 128 7.75 -0.46 -15.01
N LEU A 129 6.53 -0.42 -14.46
CA LEU A 129 5.33 -0.99 -15.07
C LEU A 129 4.38 0.09 -15.58
N THR A 130 3.87 -0.10 -16.79
CA THR A 130 2.85 0.78 -17.37
C THR A 130 1.55 0.63 -16.60
N CYS A 131 0.99 1.75 -16.16
CA CYS A 131 -0.29 1.82 -15.47
C CYS A 131 -1.31 2.54 -16.36
N ALA A 132 -2.44 1.90 -16.62
CA ALA A 132 -3.51 2.45 -17.45
C ALA A 132 -4.42 3.42 -16.68
N ASN A 133 -4.48 3.30 -15.36
CA ASN A 133 -5.39 4.07 -14.51
C ASN A 133 -4.79 4.33 -13.11
N ARG A 134 -5.45 5.21 -12.34
CA ARG A 134 -5.01 5.59 -10.98
C ARG A 134 -4.98 4.41 -10.02
N LEU A 135 -5.91 3.46 -10.13
CA LEU A 135 -5.96 2.30 -9.24
C LEU A 135 -4.78 1.35 -9.47
N GLU A 136 -4.40 1.09 -10.72
CA GLU A 136 -3.19 0.32 -11.02
C GLU A 136 -1.94 0.99 -10.47
N ALA A 137 -1.81 2.32 -10.66
CA ALA A 137 -0.69 3.07 -10.11
C ALA A 137 -0.66 3.03 -8.57
N LEU A 138 -1.82 3.16 -7.92
CA LEU A 138 -1.96 3.04 -6.48
C LEU A 138 -1.54 1.66 -6.00
N GLN A 139 -1.99 0.60 -6.67
CA GLN A 139 -1.60 -0.77 -6.36
C GLN A 139 -0.09 -0.97 -6.48
N ARG A 140 0.56 -0.48 -7.55
CA ARG A 140 2.02 -0.58 -7.71
C ARG A 140 2.78 0.12 -6.58
N ILE A 141 2.33 1.33 -6.20
CA ILE A 141 2.93 2.07 -5.09
C ILE A 141 2.77 1.27 -3.80
N LEU A 142 1.56 0.80 -3.51
CA LEU A 142 1.29 0.12 -2.25
C LEU A 142 2.01 -1.24 -2.17
N GLU A 143 2.05 -2.02 -3.25
CA GLU A 143 2.82 -3.26 -3.34
C GLU A 143 4.29 -3.01 -2.99
N HIS A 144 4.89 -1.95 -3.54
CA HIS A 144 6.27 -1.57 -3.25
C HIS A 144 6.47 -1.24 -1.76
N GLU A 145 5.58 -0.44 -1.17
CA GLU A 145 5.67 -0.09 0.25
C GLU A 145 5.41 -1.29 1.18
N ILE A 146 4.52 -2.20 0.81
CA ILE A 146 4.27 -3.44 1.56
C ILE A 146 5.50 -4.33 1.58
N ILE A 147 6.22 -4.45 0.46
CA ILE A 147 7.48 -5.19 0.41
C ILE A 147 8.50 -4.55 1.36
N HIS A 148 8.66 -3.23 1.34
CA HIS A 148 9.54 -2.54 2.29
C HIS A 148 9.15 -2.75 3.74
N LEU A 149 7.87 -2.74 4.07
CA LEU A 149 7.42 -3.07 5.42
C LEU A 149 7.79 -4.50 5.80
N ALA A 150 7.61 -5.43 4.88
CA ALA A 150 7.86 -6.85 5.12
C ALA A 150 9.35 -7.20 5.20
N GLU A 151 10.23 -6.38 4.62
CA GLU A 151 11.69 -6.45 4.81
C GLU A 151 12.16 -5.94 6.18
N LEU A 152 11.35 -5.10 6.85
CA LEU A 152 11.71 -4.47 8.13
C LEU A 152 11.25 -5.25 9.36
N VAL A 153 10.32 -6.20 9.21
CA VAL A 153 9.70 -6.96 10.31
C VAL A 153 10.14 -8.41 10.42
#